data_AF-A0A9N9PYQ8-F1
#
_entry.id   AF-A0A9N9PYQ8-F1
#
_cell.length_a   1.000
_cell.length_b   1.000
_cell.length_c   1.000
_cell.angle_alpha   90.00
_cell.angle_beta   90.00
_cell.angle_gamma   90.00
#
_symmetry.space_group_name_H-M   'P 1'
#
loop_
_entity.id
_entity.type
_entity.pdbx_description
1 polymer ?
#
loop_
_entity_poly.entity_id
_entity_poly.type
_entity_poly.pdbx_seq_one_letter_code
_entity_poly.pdbx_strand_id
1 'polypeptide(L)'
;MATLSPSQLLQELQPLASTPPEIDETLRTKLAVAARSAFLSLQKPEDVVARQLEGITVRIAIDLKLFSILKDGEKTFDQVVEATKASPVLLGRSRVFL
;
A
#
# COMPACT_ATOMS: atom_id res chain seq x y z
N MET A 1 2.29 -8.17 31.16
CA MET A 1 2.05 -7.98 29.71
C MET A 1 3.41 -7.97 29.04
N ALA A 2 3.65 -8.85 28.07
CA ALA A 2 4.92 -8.87 27.36
C ALA A 2 5.04 -7.59 26.51
N THR A 3 6.07 -6.79 26.77
CA THR A 3 6.40 -5.62 25.96
C THR A 3 7.31 -6.06 24.82
N LEU A 4 6.80 -5.99 23.60
CA LEU A 4 7.61 -6.20 22.39
C LEU A 4 8.32 -4.89 22.05
N SER A 5 9.57 -4.99 21.59
CA SER A 5 10.21 -3.86 20.92
C SER A 5 9.49 -3.57 19.58
N PRO A 6 9.60 -2.35 19.03
CA PRO A 6 9.00 -2.03 17.72
C PRO A 6 9.43 -2.98 16.59
N SER A 7 10.70 -3.42 16.59
CA SER A 7 11.21 -4.37 15.60
C SER A 7 10.65 -5.78 15.79
N GLN A 8 10.49 -6.23 17.04
CA GLN A 8 9.84 -7.51 17.34
C GLN A 8 8.36 -7.48 16.95
N LEU A 9 7.67 -6.37 17.21
CA LEU A 9 6.28 -6.19 16.78
C LEU A 9 6.16 -6.26 15.24
N LEU A 10 7.06 -5.62 14.50
CA LEU A 10 7.06 -5.70 13.03
C LEU A 10 7.33 -7.12 12.53
N GLN A 11 8.27 -7.84 13.15
CA GLN A 11 8.56 -9.24 12.79
C GLN A 11 7.37 -10.16 13.05
N GLU A 12 6.61 -9.96 14.12
CA GLU A 12 5.39 -10.74 14.41
C GLU A 12 4.22 -10.39 13.48
N LEU A 13 4.13 -9.13 13.02
CA LEU A 13 3.09 -8.68 12.10
C LEU A 13 3.35 -9.09 10.65
N GLN A 14 4.60 -9.28 10.24
CA GLN A 14 4.97 -9.59 8.87
C GLN A 14 4.41 -10.94 8.37
N PRO A 15 4.46 -12.05 9.14
CA PRO A 15 3.79 -13.30 8.80
C PRO A 15 2.27 -13.16 8.66
N LEU A 16 1.63 -12.33 9.49
CA LEU A 16 0.18 -12.09 9.43
C LEU A 16 -0.26 -11.35 8.15
N ALA A 17 0.63 -10.54 7.58
CA ALA A 17 0.39 -9.87 6.30
C ALA A 17 0.53 -10.82 5.09
N SER A 18 1.50 -11.75 5.15
CA SER A 18 1.76 -12.72 4.08
C SER A 18 0.80 -13.91 4.08
N THR A 19 0.41 -14.36 5.27
CA THR A 19 -0.48 -15.52 5.47
C THR A 19 -1.58 -15.12 6.46
N PRO A 20 -2.60 -14.39 6.00
CA PRO A 20 -3.68 -13.94 6.88
C PRO A 20 -4.42 -15.15 7.44
N PRO A 21 -4.62 -15.24 8.76
CA PRO A 21 -5.39 -16.32 9.35
C PRO A 21 -6.83 -16.28 8.83
N GLU A 22 -7.45 -17.46 8.75
CA GLU A 22 -8.85 -17.56 8.38
C GLU A 22 -9.71 -17.00 9.54
N ILE A 23 -10.19 -15.78 9.36
CA ILE A 23 -10.98 -15.03 10.33
C ILE A 23 -12.34 -14.68 9.74
N ASP A 24 -13.36 -14.65 10.60
CA ASP A 24 -14.70 -14.23 10.21
C ASP A 24 -14.73 -12.75 9.74
N GLU A 25 -15.72 -12.41 8.93
CA GLU A 25 -15.85 -11.08 8.32
C GLU A 25 -16.01 -9.95 9.35
N THR A 26 -16.63 -10.24 10.49
CA THR A 26 -16.82 -9.27 11.57
C THR A 26 -15.50 -8.97 12.27
N LEU A 27 -14.71 -10.00 12.57
CA LEU A 27 -13.39 -9.88 13.17
C LEU A 27 -12.41 -9.20 12.21
N ARG A 28 -12.48 -9.52 10.91
CA ARG A 28 -11.71 -8.84 9.85
C ARG A 28 -11.98 -7.35 9.84
N THR A 29 -13.25 -6.96 9.90
CA THR A 29 -13.67 -5.55 9.93
C THR A 29 -13.15 -4.85 11.18
N LYS A 30 -13.29 -5.47 12.36
CA LYS A 30 -12.78 -4.92 13.62
C LYS A 30 -11.27 -4.73 13.60
N LEU A 31 -10.53 -5.71 13.08
CA LEU A 31 -9.07 -5.62 12.92
C LEU A 31 -8.67 -4.52 11.94
N ALA A 32 -9.37 -4.39 10.81
CA ALA A 32 -9.10 -3.33 9.84
C ALA A 32 -9.31 -1.94 10.47
N VAL A 33 -10.36 -1.75 11.25
CA VAL A 33 -10.63 -0.49 11.98
C VAL A 33 -9.54 -0.22 13.03
N ALA A 34 -9.18 -1.23 13.84
CA ALA A 34 -8.14 -1.11 14.85
C ALA A 34 -6.76 -0.80 14.24
N ALA A 35 -6.39 -1.50 13.16
CA ALA A 35 -5.16 -1.26 12.42
C ALA A 35 -5.10 0.15 11.83
N ARG A 36 -6.22 0.62 11.25
CA ARG A 36 -6.33 2.00 10.73
C ARG A 36 -6.16 3.03 11.85
N SER A 37 -6.77 2.80 13.01
CA SER A 37 -6.64 3.69 14.17
C SER A 37 -5.21 3.74 14.70
N ALA A 38 -4.56 2.57 14.83
CA ALA A 38 -3.17 2.48 15.27
C ALA A 38 -2.24 3.20 14.28
N PHE A 39 -2.40 2.95 12.98
CA PHE A 39 -1.63 3.63 11.93
C PHE A 39 -1.77 5.15 12.01
N LEU A 40 -3.00 5.66 12.12
CA LEU A 40 -3.27 7.10 12.25
C LEU A 40 -2.64 7.71 13.51
N SER A 41 -2.63 6.99 14.63
CA SER A 41 -2.03 7.47 15.88
C SER A 41 -0.50 7.55 15.84
N LEU A 42 0.12 6.80 14.92
CA LEU A 42 1.57 6.75 14.73
C LEU A 42 2.04 7.68 13.59
N GLN A 43 1.12 8.26 12.82
CA GLN A 43 1.45 9.18 11.73
C GLN A 43 2.02 10.49 12.26
N LYS A 44 3.08 10.96 11.62
CA LYS A 44 3.57 12.32 11.76
C LYS A 44 2.80 13.26 10.81
N PRO A 45 2.82 14.58 11.03
CA PRO A 45 2.15 15.53 10.15
C PRO A 45 2.56 15.40 8.67
N GLU A 46 3.82 15.11 8.38
CA GLU A 46 4.32 14.84 7.03
C GLU A 46 3.66 13.61 6.37
N ASP A 47 3.40 12.56 7.14
CA ASP A 47 2.75 11.33 6.66
C ASP A 47 1.28 11.58 6.27
N VAL A 48 0.62 12.51 6.96
CA VAL A 48 -0.77 12.91 6.65
C VAL A 48 -0.83 13.59 5.28
N VAL A 49 0.14 14.45 4.97
CA VAL A 49 0.22 15.12 3.65
C VAL A 49 0.57 14.12 2.55
N ALA A 50 1.53 13.22 2.80
CA ALA A 50 1.89 12.16 1.85
C ALA A 50 0.68 11.28 1.49
N ARG A 51 -0.18 10.98 2.46
CA ARG A 51 -1.41 10.21 2.25
C ARG A 51 -2.41 10.92 1.32
N GLN A 52 -2.48 12.25 1.33
CA GLN A 52 -3.33 12.98 0.38
C GLN A 52 -2.81 12.85 -1.05
N LEU A 53 -1.48 12.79 -1.22
CA LEU A 53 -0.83 12.57 -2.52
C LEU A 53 -1.04 11.13 -3.03
N GLU A 54 -1.21 10.17 -2.12
CA GLU A 54 -1.57 8.78 -2.47
C GLU A 54 -2.90 8.74 -3.25
N GLY A 55 -3.92 9.51 -2.80
CA GLY A 55 -5.21 9.57 -3.49
C GLY A 55 -5.11 10.11 -4.93
N ILE A 56 -4.23 11.09 -5.16
CA ILE A 56 -3.96 11.62 -6.51
C ILE A 56 -3.25 10.55 -7.35
N THR A 57 -2.26 9.86 -6.78
CA THR A 57 -1.53 8.77 -7.44
C THR A 57 -2.46 7.63 -7.84
N VAL A 58 -3.38 7.24 -6.96
CA VAL A 58 -4.41 6.22 -7.26
C VAL A 58 -5.32 6.68 -8.38
N ARG A 59 -5.75 7.95 -8.40
CA ARG A 59 -6.59 8.48 -9.48
C ARG A 59 -5.86 8.45 -10.83
N ILE A 60 -4.59 8.86 -10.86
CA ILE A 60 -3.74 8.75 -12.05
C ILE A 60 -3.62 7.28 -12.50
N ALA A 61 -3.43 6.34 -11.57
CA ALA A 61 -3.34 4.92 -11.89
C ALA A 61 -4.67 4.36 -12.45
N ILE A 62 -5.82 4.85 -11.98
CA ILE A 62 -7.15 4.52 -12.54
C ILE A 62 -7.26 5.07 -13.96
N ASP A 63 -6.91 6.33 -14.18
CA ASP A 63 -7.00 6.98 -15.50
C ASP A 63 -6.09 6.29 -16.54
N LEU A 64 -4.93 5.81 -16.09
CA LEU A 64 -4.00 5.00 -16.90
C LEU A 64 -4.42 3.53 -17.04
N LYS A 65 -5.54 3.12 -16.44
CA LYS A 65 -6.04 1.72 -16.40
C LYS A 65 -5.00 0.75 -15.85
N LEU A 66 -4.10 1.22 -14.98
CA LEU A 66 -2.94 0.48 -14.50
C LEU A 66 -3.36 -0.78 -13.74
N PHE A 67 -4.41 -0.70 -12.92
CA PHE A 67 -4.98 -1.84 -12.21
C PHE A 67 -5.53 -2.92 -13.15
N SER A 68 -6.10 -2.52 -14.30
CA SER A 68 -6.58 -3.49 -15.30
C SER A 68 -5.42 -4.19 -16.00
N ILE A 69 -4.33 -3.47 -16.28
CA ILE A 69 -3.14 -4.01 -16.95
C ILE A 69 -2.39 -4.99 -16.03
N LEU A 70 -2.32 -4.68 -14.73
CA LEU A 70 -1.64 -5.50 -13.72
C LEU A 70 -2.49 -6.64 -13.16
N LYS A 71 -3.80 -6.66 -13.45
CA LYS A 71 -4.71 -7.72 -12.96
C LYS A 71 -4.29 -9.10 -13.42
N ASP A 72 -3.71 -9.21 -14.62
CA ASP A 72 -3.33 -10.48 -15.25
C ASP A 72 -1.92 -10.95 -14.83
N GLY A 73 -1.36 -10.36 -13.78
CA GLY A 73 -0.06 -10.72 -13.21
C GLY A 73 1.00 -9.64 -13.37
N GLU A 74 2.20 -9.94 -12.88
CA GLU A 74 3.34 -9.04 -12.89
C GLU A 74 3.72 -8.64 -14.32
N LYS A 75 4.04 -7.35 -14.51
CA LYS A 75 4.50 -6.77 -15.78
C LYS A 75 5.83 -6.09 -15.57
N THR A 76 6.70 -6.13 -16.57
CA THR A 76 7.91 -5.32 -16.57
C THR A 76 7.56 -3.85 -16.71
N PHE A 77 8.47 -2.97 -16.27
CA PHE A 77 8.27 -1.54 -16.38
C PHE A 77 8.01 -1.11 -17.84
N ASP A 78 8.75 -1.65 -18.79
CA ASP A 78 8.60 -1.36 -20.21
C ASP A 78 7.23 -1.81 -20.74
N GLN A 79 6.73 -2.97 -20.30
CA GLN A 79 5.37 -3.44 -20.64
C GLN A 79 4.28 -2.50 -20.12
N VAL A 80 4.47 -1.93 -18.91
CA VAL A 80 3.53 -0.95 -18.35
C VAL A 80 3.59 0.37 -19.12
N VAL A 81 4.79 0.85 -19.46
CA VAL A 81 4.99 2.03 -20.31
C VAL A 81 4.27 1.85 -21.65
N GLU A 82 4.48 0.71 -22.31
CA GLU A 82 3.88 0.42 -23.61
C GLU A 82 2.35 0.35 -23.52
N ALA A 83 1.81 -0.37 -22.52
CA ALA A 83 0.38 -0.57 -22.34
C ALA A 83 -0.37 0.72 -21.96
N THR A 84 0.26 1.59 -21.15
CA THR A 84 -0.33 2.86 -20.70
C THR A 84 -0.07 4.02 -21.66
N LYS A 85 0.94 3.88 -22.55
CA LYS A 85 1.50 4.95 -23.39
C LYS A 85 1.94 6.18 -22.59
N ALA A 86 2.14 6.04 -21.29
CA ALA A 86 2.57 7.12 -20.43
C ALA A 86 4.09 7.30 -20.51
N SER A 87 4.55 8.52 -20.24
CA SER A 87 5.98 8.82 -20.21
C SER A 87 6.70 7.94 -19.18
N PRO A 88 7.81 7.26 -19.55
CA PRO A 88 8.62 6.48 -18.61
C PRO A 88 9.08 7.31 -17.41
N VAL A 89 9.39 8.59 -17.62
CA VAL A 89 9.84 9.49 -16.56
C VAL A 89 8.72 9.75 -15.55
N LEU A 90 7.47 9.87 -16.00
CA LEU A 90 6.32 10.11 -15.13
C LEU A 90 5.88 8.85 -14.38
N LEU A 91 5.96 7.68 -15.02
CA LEU A 91 5.70 6.39 -14.37
C LEU A 91 6.78 6.00 -13.36
N GLY A 92 8.06 6.25 -13.68
CA GLY A 92 9.19 5.91 -12.82
C GLY A 92 9.39 6.82 -11.61
N ARG A 93 8.71 7.98 -11.57
CA ARG A 93 8.81 8.97 -10.47
C ARG A 93 8.29 8.49 -9.12
N SER A 94 7.66 7.32 -9.05
CA SER A 94 7.31 6.66 -7.78
C SER A 94 8.53 6.22 -6.94
N ARG A 95 9.77 6.40 -7.42
CA ARG A 95 11.02 6.04 -6.70
C ARG A 95 11.65 7.17 -5.86
N VAL A 96 11.08 8.39 -5.81
CA VAL A 96 11.80 9.59 -5.31
C VAL A 96 11.26 10.14 -3.97
N PHE A 97 10.41 9.41 -3.25
CA PHE A 97 9.96 9.82 -1.91
C PHE A 97 10.25 8.76 -0.84
N LEU A 98 11.46 8.20 -0.86
CA LEU A 98 12.04 7.48 0.29
C LEU A 98 13.13 8.34 0.92
#